data_AF-A0A158BK40-F1
#
_entry.id   AF-A0A158BK40-F1
#
_cell.length_a   1.000
_cell.length_b   1.000
_cell.length_c   1.000
_cell.angle_alpha   90.00
_cell.angle_beta   90.00
_cell.angle_gamma   90.00
#
_symmetry.space_group_name_H-M   'P 1'
#
loop_
_entity.id
_entity.type
_entity.pdbx_description
1 polymer ?
#
loop_
_entity_poly.entity_id
_entity_poly.type
_entity_poly.pdbx_seq_one_letter_code
_entity_poly.pdbx_strand_id
1 'polypeptide(L)'
;MLKLATEPLRHGTQQWLEAEVKRYVASGDYDSDFAGWPGDNFVDVAQNATRRLRTALVEETIRRVDRIPIRMKMPENLHLWSRTKLSPMVDGLFSADQRSIVLNTLASSIVFLTPHNIASVLADQRWLSTAWDLANLYLTSMGAPVLSQDACHIVGLSEETMCFVSMSYFEEADPFADFVVHEAAHVFHNCKRATVGLNESRRKEYLLDIDYAKRETFAYACEAYSRITSMTTGVRQREEALKRHANGAPPPDDRVDHDEYLDILGEAVRVRNGWQRILKRCAPVKHRRPTERR
;
A
#
# COMPACT_ATOMS: atom_id res chain seq x y z
N MET A 1 -1.32 -37.94 -34.96
CA MET A 1 -0.70 -36.98 -34.01
C MET A 1 -0.97 -37.48 -32.60
N LEU A 2 0.00 -38.14 -31.98
CA LEU A 2 -0.07 -38.52 -30.56
C LEU A 2 0.07 -37.25 -29.71
N LYS A 3 -0.91 -36.97 -28.85
CA LYS A 3 -0.71 -36.07 -27.70
C LYS A 3 0.30 -36.77 -26.79
N LEU A 4 1.52 -36.25 -26.71
CA LEU A 4 2.45 -36.57 -25.63
C LEU A 4 1.79 -36.09 -24.34
N ALA A 5 1.26 -37.03 -23.56
CA ALA A 5 0.91 -36.76 -22.18
C ALA A 5 2.22 -36.53 -21.45
N THR A 6 2.46 -35.28 -21.04
CA THR A 6 3.54 -34.94 -20.11
C THR A 6 3.30 -35.69 -18.82
N GLU A 7 4.14 -36.68 -18.51
CA GLU A 7 4.10 -37.36 -17.21
C GLU A 7 4.25 -36.31 -16.09
N PRO A 8 3.47 -36.42 -14.99
CA PRO A 8 3.60 -35.50 -13.87
C PRO A 8 5.02 -35.57 -13.31
N LEU A 9 5.68 -34.41 -13.21
CA LEU A 9 7.04 -34.32 -12.69
C LEU A 9 7.09 -34.89 -11.28
N ARG A 10 8.06 -35.79 -11.04
CA ARG A 10 8.27 -36.37 -9.72
C ARG A 10 8.72 -35.29 -8.74
N HIS A 11 8.01 -35.15 -7.62
CA HIS A 11 8.34 -34.21 -6.55
C HIS A 11 9.80 -34.35 -6.08
N GLY A 12 10.41 -33.23 -5.74
CA GLY A 12 11.78 -33.15 -5.23
C GLY A 12 12.88 -33.37 -6.27
N THR A 13 12.54 -33.64 -7.54
CA THR A 13 13.53 -33.63 -8.62
C THR A 13 13.92 -32.19 -9.00
N GLN A 14 15.12 -32.01 -9.54
CA GLN A 14 15.58 -30.70 -9.99
C GLN A 14 14.64 -30.07 -11.05
N GLN A 15 14.11 -30.87 -11.96
CA GLN A 15 13.14 -30.41 -12.97
C GLN A 15 11.83 -29.94 -12.34
N TRP A 16 11.36 -30.63 -11.30
CA TRP A 16 10.18 -30.21 -10.53
C TRP A 16 10.45 -28.89 -9.78
N LEU A 17 11.60 -28.76 -9.12
CA LEU A 17 11.99 -27.51 -8.43
C LEU A 17 12.07 -26.31 -9.40
N GLU A 18 12.62 -26.51 -10.59
CA GLU A 18 12.66 -25.48 -11.63
C GLU A 18 11.27 -25.12 -12.15
N ALA A 19 10.35 -26.08 -12.25
CA ALA A 19 8.96 -25.84 -12.61
C ALA A 19 8.23 -25.02 -11.54
N GLU A 20 8.43 -25.33 -10.26
CA GLU A 20 7.84 -24.56 -9.14
C GLU A 20 8.37 -23.13 -9.07
N VAL A 21 9.67 -22.93 -9.29
CA VAL A 21 10.26 -21.58 -9.41
C VAL A 21 9.62 -20.81 -10.54
N LYS A 22 9.48 -21.42 -11.73
CA LYS A 22 8.84 -20.78 -12.88
C LYS A 22 7.38 -20.45 -12.61
N ARG A 23 6.65 -21.37 -11.97
CA ARG A 23 5.25 -21.18 -11.57
C ARG A 23 5.10 -19.97 -10.66
N TYR A 24 5.90 -19.91 -9.60
CA TYR A 24 5.90 -18.79 -8.66
C TYR A 24 6.22 -17.46 -9.35
N VAL A 25 7.29 -17.39 -10.15
CA VAL A 25 7.64 -16.15 -10.86
C VAL A 25 6.52 -15.71 -11.80
N ALA A 26 5.88 -16.65 -12.51
CA ALA A 26 4.85 -16.33 -13.50
C ALA A 26 3.47 -16.00 -12.91
N SER A 27 3.16 -16.43 -11.68
CA SER A 27 1.80 -16.31 -11.12
C SER A 27 1.73 -15.76 -9.70
N GLY A 28 2.84 -15.75 -8.97
CA GLY A 28 2.86 -15.49 -7.52
C GLY A 28 2.48 -16.71 -6.69
N ASP A 29 1.95 -17.77 -7.30
CA ASP A 29 1.48 -18.96 -6.60
C ASP A 29 2.64 -19.86 -6.17
N TYR A 30 2.57 -20.33 -4.93
CA TYR A 30 3.49 -21.32 -4.36
C TYR A 30 2.74 -22.23 -3.39
N ASP A 31 3.28 -23.42 -3.14
CA ASP A 31 2.78 -24.31 -2.09
C ASP A 31 3.27 -23.81 -0.71
N SER A 32 2.34 -23.46 0.17
CA SER A 32 2.65 -22.97 1.52
C SER A 32 3.27 -24.04 2.42
N ASP A 33 3.02 -25.31 2.14
CA ASP A 33 3.58 -26.43 2.90
C ASP A 33 4.98 -26.82 2.38
N PHE A 34 5.38 -26.26 1.23
CA PHE A 34 6.63 -26.57 0.53
C PHE A 34 6.86 -28.08 0.39
N ALA A 35 5.80 -28.83 0.09
CA ALA A 35 5.85 -30.29 0.01
C ALA A 35 6.77 -30.75 -1.13
N GLY A 36 7.76 -31.58 -0.79
CA GLY A 36 8.73 -32.11 -1.75
C GLY A 36 9.93 -31.21 -2.01
N TRP A 37 10.03 -30.04 -1.35
CA TRP A 37 11.26 -29.25 -1.35
C TRP A 37 12.35 -29.89 -0.47
N PRO A 38 13.65 -29.77 -0.83
CA PRO A 38 14.73 -30.38 -0.07
C PRO A 38 15.01 -29.64 1.24
N GLY A 39 15.33 -30.39 2.30
CA GLY A 39 15.78 -29.86 3.59
C GLY A 39 15.78 -30.93 4.68
N ASP A 40 16.50 -30.67 5.76
CA ASP A 40 16.68 -31.64 6.87
C ASP A 40 15.46 -31.70 7.80
N ASN A 41 14.66 -30.63 7.82
CA ASN A 41 13.42 -30.51 8.60
C ASN A 41 12.51 -29.44 8.00
N PHE A 42 11.28 -29.34 8.50
CA PHE A 42 10.27 -28.41 7.98
C PHE A 42 10.71 -26.94 7.91
N VAL A 43 11.45 -26.46 8.92
CA VAL A 43 11.94 -25.06 8.95
C VAL A 43 12.99 -24.85 7.87
N ASP A 44 13.93 -25.77 7.74
CA ASP A 44 14.98 -25.72 6.72
C ASP A 44 14.39 -25.81 5.30
N VAL A 45 13.42 -26.70 5.09
CA VAL A 45 12.65 -26.80 3.83
C VAL A 45 12.01 -25.45 3.47
N ALA A 46 11.26 -24.85 4.39
CA ALA A 46 10.59 -23.57 4.15
C ALA A 46 11.58 -22.43 3.87
N GLN A 47 12.69 -22.36 4.62
CA GLN A 47 13.73 -21.35 4.41
C GLN A 47 14.42 -21.50 3.06
N ASN A 48 14.79 -22.72 2.68
CA ASN A 48 15.46 -23.01 1.41
C ASN A 48 14.54 -22.74 0.22
N ALA A 49 13.28 -23.17 0.30
CA ALA A 49 12.28 -22.91 -0.72
C ALA A 49 12.03 -21.41 -0.89
N THR A 50 11.74 -20.71 0.21
CA THR A 50 11.51 -19.25 0.22
C THR A 50 12.70 -18.50 -0.37
N ARG A 51 13.93 -18.84 0.04
CA ARG A 51 15.15 -18.22 -0.49
C ARG A 51 15.27 -18.42 -1.99
N ARG A 52 15.07 -19.65 -2.48
CA ARG A 52 15.19 -19.96 -3.92
C ARG A 52 14.13 -19.26 -4.76
N LEU A 53 12.88 -19.24 -4.31
CA LEU A 53 11.79 -18.54 -4.99
C LEU A 53 12.06 -17.02 -5.05
N ARG A 54 12.52 -16.45 -3.94
CA ARG A 54 12.82 -15.02 -3.84
C ARG A 54 14.01 -14.60 -4.69
N THR A 55 15.09 -15.38 -4.71
CA THR A 55 16.24 -15.14 -5.59
C THR A 55 15.79 -15.10 -7.05
N ALA A 56 15.00 -16.08 -7.49
CA ALA A 56 14.50 -16.12 -8.86
C ALA A 56 13.61 -14.91 -9.20
N LEU A 57 12.75 -14.46 -8.26
CA LEU A 57 11.94 -13.26 -8.44
C LEU A 57 12.80 -12.00 -8.58
N VAL A 58 13.83 -11.84 -7.74
CA VAL A 58 14.76 -10.70 -7.81
C VAL A 58 15.48 -10.70 -9.16
N GLU A 59 16.05 -11.83 -9.56
CA GLU A 59 16.77 -11.98 -10.82
C GLU A 59 15.88 -11.64 -12.01
N GLU A 60 14.66 -12.18 -12.06
CA GLU A 60 13.72 -11.90 -13.14
C GLU A 60 13.28 -10.43 -13.16
N THR A 61 13.03 -9.83 -12.00
CA THR A 61 12.65 -8.42 -11.89
C THR A 61 13.74 -7.51 -12.44
N ILE A 62 15.00 -7.75 -12.03
CA ILE A 62 16.16 -6.98 -12.51
C ILE A 62 16.34 -7.19 -14.01
N ARG A 63 16.26 -8.44 -14.49
CA ARG A 63 16.44 -8.79 -15.90
C ARG A 63 15.45 -8.04 -16.81
N ARG A 64 14.21 -7.82 -16.36
CA ARG A 64 13.17 -7.12 -17.14
C ARG A 64 13.41 -5.62 -17.26
N VAL A 65 14.11 -5.01 -16.30
CA VAL A 65 14.38 -3.56 -16.29
C VAL A 65 15.79 -3.19 -16.75
N ASP A 66 16.69 -4.17 -16.92
CA ASP A 66 18.11 -3.98 -17.26
C ASP A 66 18.38 -3.00 -18.41
N ARG A 67 17.49 -2.98 -19.41
CA ARG A 67 17.63 -2.14 -20.61
C ARG A 67 16.73 -0.91 -20.63
N ILE A 68 16.04 -0.62 -19.52
CA ILE A 68 15.11 0.49 -19.42
C ILE A 68 15.83 1.69 -18.79
N PRO A 69 15.95 2.81 -19.51
CA PRO A 69 16.56 4.01 -18.94
C PRO A 69 15.65 4.61 -17.85
N ILE A 70 16.25 4.97 -16.71
CA ILE A 70 15.54 5.69 -15.65
C ILE A 70 15.36 7.14 -16.10
N ARG A 71 14.11 7.59 -16.22
CA ARG A 71 13.76 8.96 -16.65
C ARG A 71 13.09 9.80 -15.57
N MET A 72 12.48 9.14 -14.58
CA MET A 72 11.76 9.79 -13.50
C MET A 72 12.70 10.64 -12.63
N LYS A 73 12.30 11.89 -12.39
CA LYS A 73 13.01 12.78 -11.47
C LYS A 73 12.39 12.68 -10.08
N MET A 74 13.15 12.08 -9.16
CA MET A 74 12.76 11.99 -7.76
C MET A 74 13.39 13.11 -6.93
N PRO A 75 12.76 13.52 -5.82
CA PRO A 75 13.38 14.38 -4.83
C PRO A 75 14.67 13.74 -4.28
N GLU A 76 15.74 14.53 -4.12
CA GLU A 76 17.01 14.05 -3.55
C GLU A 76 16.85 13.52 -2.11
N ASN A 77 15.98 14.17 -1.33
CA ASN A 77 15.67 13.76 0.04
C ASN A 77 14.19 13.36 0.16
N LEU A 78 13.93 12.08 -0.10
CA LEU A 78 12.59 11.50 -0.02
C LEU A 78 11.98 11.59 1.37
N HIS A 79 12.76 11.42 2.44
CA HIS A 79 12.24 11.52 3.80
C HIS A 79 11.73 12.93 4.10
N LEU A 80 12.50 13.98 3.78
CA LEU A 80 12.08 15.37 3.95
C LEU A 80 10.88 15.71 3.05
N TRP A 81 10.88 15.20 1.83
CA TRP A 81 9.77 15.35 0.90
C TRP A 81 8.49 14.73 1.47
N SER A 82 8.53 13.47 1.92
CA SER A 82 7.39 12.76 2.52
C SER A 82 6.89 13.47 3.77
N ARG A 83 7.80 13.94 4.63
CA ARG A 83 7.44 14.69 5.83
C ARG A 83 6.67 15.99 5.48
N THR A 84 7.14 16.72 4.48
CA THR A 84 6.45 17.93 3.99
C THR A 84 5.09 17.60 3.40
N LYS A 85 5.04 16.56 2.54
CA LYS A 85 3.84 16.10 1.85
C LYS A 85 2.73 15.71 2.82
N LEU A 86 3.07 15.00 3.89
CA LEU A 86 2.12 14.45 4.86
C LEU A 86 1.75 15.42 5.99
N SER A 87 2.46 16.55 6.14
CA SER A 87 2.23 17.53 7.20
C SER A 87 0.77 17.99 7.31
N PRO A 88 0.09 18.41 6.22
CA PRO A 88 -1.29 18.89 6.32
C PRO A 88 -2.25 17.87 6.92
N MET A 89 -2.09 16.59 6.57
CA MET A 89 -2.91 15.50 7.10
C MET A 89 -2.63 15.27 8.58
N VAL A 90 -1.35 15.17 8.97
CA VAL A 90 -0.98 14.94 10.37
C VAL A 90 -1.35 16.13 11.26
N ASP A 91 -1.15 17.35 10.78
CA ASP A 91 -1.55 18.58 11.48
C ASP A 91 -3.06 18.64 11.72
N GLY A 92 -3.85 18.15 10.76
CA GLY A 92 -5.30 18.05 10.88
C GLY A 92 -5.77 16.99 11.86
N LEU A 93 -5.07 15.86 11.94
CA LEU A 93 -5.52 14.68 12.67
C LEU A 93 -4.99 14.59 14.11
N PHE A 94 -3.79 15.13 14.38
CA PHE A 94 -3.09 14.94 15.64
C PHE A 94 -2.86 16.25 16.41
N SER A 95 -2.80 16.12 17.75
CA SER A 95 -2.45 17.22 18.65
C SER A 95 -0.98 17.62 18.51
N ALA A 96 -0.65 18.86 18.89
CA ALA A 96 0.67 19.44 18.69
C ALA A 96 1.82 18.59 19.28
N ASP A 97 1.58 17.95 20.42
CA ASP A 97 2.52 17.06 21.11
C ASP A 97 2.81 15.75 20.35
N GLN A 98 1.91 15.32 19.46
CA GLN A 98 2.03 14.03 18.75
C GLN A 98 2.54 14.18 17.31
N ARG A 99 2.33 15.35 16.69
CA ARG A 99 2.59 15.57 15.26
C ARG A 99 4.00 15.22 14.83
N SER A 100 5.01 15.63 15.59
CA SER A 100 6.41 15.40 15.19
C SER A 100 6.76 13.91 15.16
N ILE A 101 6.33 13.17 16.18
CA ILE A 101 6.52 11.71 16.29
C ILE A 101 5.82 11.01 15.12
N VAL A 102 4.53 11.30 14.93
CA VAL A 102 3.74 10.67 13.86
C VAL A 102 4.30 11.00 12.48
N LEU A 103 4.67 12.26 12.22
CA LEU A 103 5.27 12.65 10.94
C LEU A 103 6.60 11.96 10.66
N ASN A 104 7.45 11.78 11.67
CA ASN A 104 8.72 11.07 11.49
C ASN A 104 8.48 9.59 11.22
N THR A 105 7.51 8.97 11.91
CA THR A 105 7.11 7.59 11.61
C THR A 105 6.64 7.47 10.17
N LEU A 106 5.64 8.25 9.76
CA LEU A 106 5.11 8.16 8.39
C LEU A 106 6.17 8.45 7.33
N ALA A 107 7.02 9.46 7.52
CA ALA A 107 8.07 9.77 6.57
C ALA A 107 9.11 8.65 6.42
N SER A 108 9.33 7.86 7.49
CA SER A 108 10.19 6.67 7.47
C SER A 108 9.47 5.43 6.94
N SER A 109 8.15 5.40 7.01
CA SER A 109 7.29 4.33 6.50
C SER A 109 7.19 4.31 4.97
N ILE A 110 7.30 5.47 4.31
CA ILE A 110 7.21 5.56 2.84
C ILE A 110 8.50 5.05 2.19
N VAL A 111 8.37 4.00 1.39
CA VAL A 111 9.45 3.40 0.58
C VAL A 111 9.06 3.44 -0.88
N PHE A 112 9.64 4.38 -1.63
CA PHE A 112 9.55 4.30 -3.09
C PHE A 112 10.39 3.11 -3.60
N LEU A 113 9.79 2.28 -4.45
CA LEU A 113 10.50 1.17 -5.08
C LEU A 113 11.36 1.71 -6.21
N THR A 114 12.68 1.68 -6.04
CA THR A 114 13.66 2.24 -6.96
C THR A 114 14.63 1.16 -7.46
N PRO A 115 15.36 1.41 -8.56
CA PRO A 115 16.41 0.50 -9.01
C PRO A 115 17.49 0.24 -7.96
N HIS A 116 17.70 1.18 -7.04
CA HIS A 116 18.72 1.07 -5.99
C HIS A 116 18.31 0.17 -4.82
N ASN A 117 17.01 0.00 -4.55
CA ASN A 117 16.53 -0.74 -3.38
C ASN A 117 15.64 -1.94 -3.71
N ILE A 118 15.13 -2.08 -4.94
CA ILE A 118 14.16 -3.14 -5.27
C ILE A 118 14.70 -4.53 -4.95
N ALA A 119 15.96 -4.80 -5.27
CA ALA A 119 16.57 -6.10 -5.01
C ALA A 119 16.56 -6.46 -3.51
N SER A 120 16.96 -5.52 -2.64
CA SER A 120 16.95 -5.72 -1.19
C SER A 120 15.52 -5.77 -0.64
N VAL A 121 14.63 -4.89 -1.11
CA VAL A 121 13.22 -4.88 -0.68
C VAL A 121 12.59 -6.25 -0.95
N LEU A 122 12.73 -6.78 -2.16
CA LEU A 122 12.21 -8.10 -2.52
C LEU A 122 12.89 -9.23 -1.74
N ALA A 123 14.21 -9.13 -1.50
CA ALA A 123 14.99 -10.11 -0.75
C ALA A 123 14.60 -10.19 0.75
N ASP A 124 14.15 -9.07 1.32
CA ASP A 124 13.84 -8.96 2.74
C ASP A 124 12.35 -9.12 3.07
N GLN A 125 11.48 -9.18 2.05
CA GLN A 125 10.04 -9.35 2.28
C GLN A 125 9.72 -10.61 3.09
N ARG A 126 8.77 -10.48 4.01
CA ARG A 126 8.33 -11.59 4.84
C ARG A 126 7.52 -12.60 4.04
N TRP A 127 6.58 -12.12 3.25
CA TRP A 127 5.64 -12.93 2.48
C TRP A 127 6.04 -12.97 1.00
N LEU A 128 6.02 -14.17 0.41
CA LEU A 128 6.32 -14.35 -1.02
C LEU A 128 5.26 -13.68 -1.89
N SER A 129 3.99 -13.70 -1.49
CA SER A 129 2.91 -12.98 -2.17
C SER A 129 3.20 -11.48 -2.24
N THR A 130 3.51 -10.84 -1.09
CA THR A 130 3.88 -9.41 -1.04
C THR A 130 5.09 -9.13 -1.92
N ALA A 131 6.14 -9.97 -1.87
CA ALA A 131 7.29 -9.80 -2.75
C ALA A 131 6.90 -9.80 -4.23
N TRP A 132 6.02 -10.72 -4.64
CA TRP A 132 5.56 -10.81 -6.02
C TRP A 132 4.73 -9.58 -6.44
N ASP A 133 3.86 -9.07 -5.56
CA ASP A 133 3.10 -7.83 -5.80
C ASP A 133 4.03 -6.62 -5.94
N LEU A 134 5.02 -6.48 -5.06
CA LEU A 134 6.00 -5.39 -5.11
C LEU A 134 6.87 -5.44 -6.38
N ALA A 135 7.20 -6.64 -6.86
CA ALA A 135 7.91 -6.80 -8.13
C ALA A 135 7.08 -6.27 -9.30
N ASN A 136 5.79 -6.60 -9.37
CA ASN A 136 4.89 -6.10 -10.40
C ASN A 136 4.62 -4.59 -10.30
N LEU A 137 4.47 -4.08 -9.08
CA LEU A 137 4.35 -2.64 -8.81
C LEU A 137 5.58 -1.89 -9.35
N TYR A 138 6.78 -2.37 -9.04
CA TYR A 138 8.02 -1.79 -9.54
C TYR A 138 8.17 -1.90 -11.07
N LEU A 139 7.89 -3.07 -11.65
CA LEU A 139 7.96 -3.27 -13.11
C LEU A 139 7.03 -2.31 -13.86
N THR A 140 5.80 -2.17 -13.36
CA THR A 140 4.81 -1.22 -13.89
C THR A 140 5.36 0.21 -13.81
N SER A 141 5.97 0.57 -12.67
CA SER A 141 6.55 1.92 -12.49
C SER A 141 7.67 2.24 -13.48
N MET A 142 8.41 1.22 -13.91
CA MET A 142 9.49 1.33 -14.89
C MET A 142 9.00 1.25 -16.33
N GLY A 143 7.70 1.00 -16.58
CA GLY A 143 7.18 0.73 -17.92
C GLY A 143 7.68 -0.61 -18.50
N ALA A 144 8.08 -1.54 -17.63
CA ALA A 144 8.50 -2.88 -18.02
C ALA A 144 7.30 -3.84 -18.10
N PRO A 145 7.38 -4.94 -18.87
CA PRO A 145 6.36 -5.98 -18.82
C PRO A 145 6.23 -6.60 -17.42
N VAL A 146 5.02 -6.60 -16.87
CA VAL A 146 4.65 -7.27 -15.61
C VAL A 146 4.81 -8.80 -15.69
N LEU A 147 5.03 -9.44 -14.54
CA LEU A 147 5.28 -10.89 -14.42
C LEU A 147 4.11 -11.72 -14.97
N SER A 148 2.88 -11.29 -14.67
CA SER A 148 1.62 -11.84 -15.16
C SER A 148 0.69 -10.74 -15.64
N GLN A 149 -0.18 -11.05 -16.60
CA GLN A 149 -1.31 -10.18 -16.98
C GLN A 149 -2.41 -10.15 -15.92
N ASP A 150 -2.46 -11.18 -15.07
CA ASP A 150 -3.41 -11.26 -13.95
C ASP A 150 -2.89 -10.53 -12.69
N ALA A 151 -1.71 -9.90 -12.77
CA ALA A 151 -1.16 -9.15 -11.65
C ALA A 151 -2.05 -7.94 -11.31
N CYS A 152 -2.29 -7.72 -10.01
CA CYS A 152 -3.01 -6.55 -9.55
C CYS A 152 -2.28 -5.26 -9.98
N HIS A 153 -2.99 -4.36 -10.66
CA HIS A 153 -2.47 -3.06 -11.07
C HIS A 153 -2.51 -2.07 -9.91
N ILE A 154 -1.68 -2.30 -8.90
CA ILE A 154 -1.55 -1.43 -7.72
C ILE A 154 -0.48 -0.35 -7.94
N VAL A 155 -0.71 0.82 -7.34
CA VAL A 155 0.24 1.96 -7.35
C VAL A 155 0.96 2.15 -6.02
N GLY A 156 0.45 1.49 -4.98
CA GLY A 156 0.99 1.45 -3.63
C GLY A 156 0.58 0.14 -2.93
N LEU A 157 1.31 -0.20 -1.88
CA LEU A 157 1.00 -1.32 -0.99
C LEU A 157 1.44 -0.99 0.43
N SER A 158 0.51 -1.09 1.38
CA SER A 158 0.79 -0.93 2.79
C SER A 158 0.84 -2.28 3.51
N GLU A 159 1.98 -2.61 4.12
CA GLU A 159 2.18 -3.80 4.95
C GLU A 159 2.72 -3.38 6.32
N GLU A 160 2.03 -3.77 7.39
CA GLU A 160 2.36 -3.37 8.76
C GLU A 160 2.51 -1.83 8.88
N THR A 161 3.74 -1.34 9.11
CA THR A 161 4.05 0.09 9.18
C THR A 161 4.79 0.61 7.96
N MET A 162 4.94 -0.19 6.89
CA MET A 162 5.65 0.17 5.68
C MET A 162 4.65 0.43 4.54
N CYS A 163 4.95 1.43 3.73
CA CYS A 163 4.17 1.83 2.57
C CYS A 163 5.09 1.80 1.35
N PHE A 164 4.97 0.75 0.55
CA PHE A 164 5.71 0.65 -0.71
C PHE A 164 4.97 1.40 -1.79
N VAL A 165 5.67 2.27 -2.51
CA VAL A 165 5.03 3.22 -3.43
C VAL A 165 5.73 3.21 -4.78
N SER A 166 4.93 3.30 -5.85
CA SER A 166 5.42 3.37 -7.22
C SER A 166 6.13 4.69 -7.49
N MET A 167 7.23 4.66 -8.25
CA MET A 167 7.88 5.89 -8.74
C MET A 167 7.00 6.67 -9.73
N SER A 168 6.01 6.03 -10.35
CA SER A 168 5.04 6.70 -11.23
C SER A 168 4.30 7.85 -10.54
N TYR A 169 4.32 7.90 -9.21
CA TYR A 169 3.77 9.00 -8.42
C TYR A 169 4.27 10.36 -8.88
N PHE A 170 5.55 10.45 -9.27
CA PHE A 170 6.18 11.70 -9.68
C PHE A 170 5.82 12.14 -11.11
N GLU A 171 5.17 11.25 -11.87
CA GLU A 171 4.69 11.51 -13.24
C GLU A 171 3.16 11.42 -13.34
N GLU A 172 2.47 11.27 -12.20
CA GLU A 172 1.01 11.14 -12.13
C GLU A 172 0.31 12.38 -12.73
N ALA A 173 -0.63 12.10 -13.64
CA ALA A 173 -1.36 13.10 -14.41
C ALA A 173 -2.73 13.40 -13.83
N ASP A 174 -3.34 12.47 -13.08
CA ASP A 174 -4.59 12.72 -12.39
C ASP A 174 -4.37 13.77 -11.28
N PRO A 175 -5.01 14.96 -11.38
CA PRO A 175 -4.84 16.00 -10.37
C PRO A 175 -5.36 15.62 -8.98
N PHE A 176 -6.18 14.57 -8.84
CA PHE A 176 -6.77 14.11 -7.59
C PHE A 176 -6.15 12.83 -7.03
N ALA A 177 -5.24 12.18 -7.77
CA ALA A 177 -4.47 11.06 -7.28
C ALA A 177 -3.35 11.52 -6.33
N ASP A 178 -3.24 10.83 -5.19
CA ASP A 178 -2.26 11.06 -4.13
C ASP A 178 -2.03 9.78 -3.35
N PHE A 179 -1.59 8.74 -4.05
CA PHE A 179 -1.44 7.43 -3.44
C PHE A 179 -0.35 7.39 -2.35
N VAL A 180 0.55 8.38 -2.24
CA VAL A 180 1.42 8.53 -1.05
C VAL A 180 0.60 8.86 0.20
N VAL A 181 -0.39 9.76 0.09
CA VAL A 181 -1.30 10.08 1.20
C VAL A 181 -2.22 8.90 1.48
N HIS A 182 -2.67 8.20 0.44
CA HIS A 182 -3.46 6.98 0.55
C HIS A 182 -2.74 5.93 1.39
N GLU A 183 -1.53 5.53 0.98
CA GLU A 183 -0.75 4.52 1.71
C GLU A 183 -0.43 4.98 3.13
N ALA A 184 -0.04 6.26 3.32
CA ALA A 184 0.20 6.80 4.65
C ALA A 184 -1.04 6.75 5.56
N ALA A 185 -2.26 6.86 5.00
CA ALA A 185 -3.49 6.74 5.75
C ALA A 185 -3.70 5.32 6.32
N HIS A 186 -3.20 4.27 5.63
CA HIS A 186 -3.25 2.90 6.14
C HIS A 186 -2.41 2.69 7.39
N VAL A 187 -1.27 3.37 7.50
CA VAL A 187 -0.41 3.32 8.69
C VAL A 187 -1.19 3.69 9.95
N PHE A 188 -2.18 4.58 9.86
CA PHE A 188 -2.92 5.00 11.05
C PHE A 188 -3.76 3.90 11.72
N HIS A 189 -4.21 2.91 10.95
CA HIS A 189 -4.97 1.78 11.49
C HIS A 189 -4.18 0.47 11.54
N ASN A 190 -2.96 0.44 10.99
CA ASN A 190 -2.04 -0.68 11.12
C ASN A 190 -1.03 -0.47 12.26
N CYS A 191 -0.70 0.77 12.61
CA CYS A 191 0.30 1.10 13.62
C CYS A 191 -0.33 1.31 15.00
N LYS A 192 0.15 0.56 16.00
CA LYS A 192 -0.18 0.79 17.40
C LYS A 192 0.53 2.02 17.95
N ARG A 193 -0.11 2.72 18.88
CA ARG A 193 0.45 3.91 19.52
C ARG A 193 1.74 3.61 20.27
N ALA A 194 1.81 2.48 20.97
CA ALA A 194 3.02 2.08 21.70
C ALA A 194 4.22 1.86 20.78
N THR A 195 4.02 1.40 19.53
CA THR A 195 5.10 1.20 18.55
C THR A 195 5.87 2.48 18.25
N VAL A 196 5.23 3.64 18.35
CA VAL A 196 5.84 4.96 18.11
C VAL A 196 6.11 5.73 19.40
N GLY A 197 6.01 5.07 20.56
CA GLY A 197 6.23 5.70 21.87
C GLY A 197 5.09 6.61 22.34
N LEU A 198 3.90 6.51 21.76
CA LEU A 198 2.72 7.23 22.22
C LEU A 198 1.94 6.40 23.27
N ASN A 199 1.34 7.09 24.24
CA ASN A 199 0.49 6.44 25.24
C ASN A 199 -0.69 5.71 24.57
N GLU A 200 -0.84 4.44 24.88
CA GLU A 200 -1.97 3.61 24.47
C GLU A 200 -3.00 3.44 25.60
N SER A 201 -4.24 3.12 25.21
CA SER A 201 -5.28 2.71 26.15
C SER A 201 -6.19 1.70 25.47
N ARG A 202 -7.03 0.98 26.23
CA ARG A 202 -8.03 0.05 25.65
C ARG A 202 -8.97 0.69 24.61
N ARG A 203 -9.10 2.01 24.59
CA ARG A 203 -9.95 2.76 23.63
C ARG A 203 -9.14 3.52 22.57
N LYS A 204 -7.82 3.42 22.61
CA LYS A 204 -6.85 4.09 21.73
C LYS A 204 -5.63 3.20 21.59
N GLU A 205 -5.80 2.07 20.91
CA GLU A 205 -4.70 1.12 20.65
C GLU A 205 -3.91 1.56 19.41
N TYR A 206 -4.60 1.89 18.33
CA TYR A 206 -4.02 2.36 17.07
C TYR A 206 -3.85 3.88 17.03
N LEU A 207 -3.05 4.38 16.08
CA LEU A 207 -2.84 5.83 15.92
C LEU A 207 -4.16 6.59 15.76
N LEU A 208 -5.08 6.05 14.94
CA LEU A 208 -6.45 6.52 14.79
C LEU A 208 -7.45 5.37 14.93
N ASP A 209 -8.64 5.69 15.44
CA ASP A 209 -9.76 4.75 15.59
C ASP A 209 -10.64 4.81 14.34
N ILE A 210 -10.38 3.91 13.39
CA ILE A 210 -11.04 3.82 12.08
C ILE A 210 -11.77 2.48 12.01
N ASP A 211 -13.03 2.50 11.58
CA ASP A 211 -13.83 1.31 11.37
C ASP A 211 -13.16 0.42 10.30
N TYR A 212 -13.07 -0.87 10.58
CA TYR A 212 -12.42 -1.84 9.70
C TYR A 212 -13.02 -1.80 8.28
N ALA A 213 -14.34 -1.66 8.16
CA ALA A 213 -15.03 -1.59 6.87
C ALA A 213 -14.85 -0.24 6.16
N LYS A 214 -14.29 0.78 6.81
CA LYS A 214 -14.09 2.13 6.28
C LYS A 214 -12.63 2.50 6.04
N ARG A 215 -11.71 1.54 6.15
CA ARG A 215 -10.26 1.78 6.00
C ARG A 215 -9.90 2.34 4.62
N GLU A 216 -10.43 1.74 3.56
CA GLU A 216 -10.25 2.21 2.18
C GLU A 216 -10.97 3.54 1.94
N THR A 217 -12.23 3.65 2.39
CA THR A 217 -12.99 4.91 2.30
C THR A 217 -12.24 6.07 2.96
N PHE A 218 -11.63 5.82 4.12
CA PHE A 218 -10.81 6.80 4.82
C PHE A 218 -9.56 7.17 4.01
N ALA A 219 -8.84 6.19 3.46
CA ALA A 219 -7.63 6.42 2.68
C ALA A 219 -7.92 7.23 1.39
N TYR A 220 -8.90 6.81 0.58
CA TYR A 220 -9.33 7.55 -0.61
C TYR A 220 -9.85 8.95 -0.28
N ALA A 221 -10.56 9.12 0.84
CA ALA A 221 -11.04 10.44 1.26
C ALA A 221 -9.87 11.35 1.67
N CYS A 222 -8.85 10.81 2.33
CA CYS A 222 -7.64 11.55 2.66
C CYS A 222 -6.85 11.96 1.41
N GLU A 223 -6.70 11.04 0.46
CA GLU A 223 -6.06 11.27 -0.83
C GLU A 223 -6.73 12.42 -1.62
N ALA A 224 -8.04 12.31 -1.88
CA ALA A 224 -8.74 13.34 -2.64
C ALA A 224 -8.77 14.68 -1.89
N TYR A 225 -8.97 14.67 -0.57
CA TYR A 225 -8.98 15.89 0.23
C TYR A 225 -7.60 16.57 0.29
N SER A 226 -6.50 15.80 0.34
CA SER A 226 -5.12 16.30 0.20
C SER A 226 -4.98 17.11 -1.09
N ARG A 227 -5.38 16.54 -2.22
CA ARG A 227 -5.28 17.18 -3.53
C ARG A 227 -6.17 18.42 -3.61
N ILE A 228 -7.44 18.31 -3.26
CA ILE A 228 -8.39 19.45 -3.26
C ILE A 228 -7.84 20.63 -2.45
N THR A 229 -7.30 20.38 -1.25
CA THR A 229 -6.77 21.45 -0.39
C THR A 229 -5.42 21.99 -0.84
N SER A 230 -4.59 21.19 -1.51
CA SER A 230 -3.31 21.67 -2.06
C SER A 230 -3.49 22.61 -3.27
N MET A 231 -4.59 22.46 -4.01
CA MET A 231 -4.86 23.21 -5.25
C MET A 231 -5.67 24.48 -5.05
N THR A 232 -6.26 24.68 -3.86
CA THR A 232 -7.27 25.71 -3.64
C THR A 232 -7.14 26.33 -2.25
N THR A 233 -7.59 27.59 -2.10
CA THR A 233 -7.44 28.34 -0.83
C THR A 233 -8.77 28.69 -0.18
N GLY A 234 -9.89 28.64 -0.90
CA GLY A 234 -11.22 28.99 -0.42
C GLY A 234 -12.23 27.85 -0.43
N VAL A 235 -13.26 27.94 0.43
CA VAL A 235 -14.35 26.95 0.52
C VAL A 235 -15.03 26.72 -0.84
N ARG A 236 -15.42 27.80 -1.52
CA ARG A 236 -16.07 27.72 -2.83
C ARG A 236 -15.20 27.01 -3.88
N GLN A 237 -13.90 27.31 -3.89
CA GLN A 237 -12.96 26.65 -4.81
C GLN A 237 -12.79 25.17 -4.48
N ARG A 238 -12.79 24.79 -3.19
CA ARG A 238 -12.76 23.37 -2.78
C ARG A 238 -14.02 22.63 -3.22
N GLU A 239 -15.20 23.26 -3.14
CA GLU A 239 -16.45 22.68 -3.64
C GLU A 239 -16.45 22.53 -5.17
N GLU A 240 -15.92 23.52 -5.91
CA GLU A 240 -15.74 23.42 -7.37
C GLU A 240 -14.74 22.31 -7.74
N ALA A 241 -13.65 22.16 -6.98
CA ALA A 241 -12.71 21.07 -7.15
C ALA A 241 -13.34 19.70 -6.87
N LEU A 242 -14.14 19.57 -5.80
CA LEU A 242 -14.90 18.35 -5.51
C LEU A 242 -15.87 17.98 -6.63
N LYS A 243 -16.56 18.97 -7.23
CA LYS A 243 -17.44 18.70 -8.38
C LYS A 243 -16.69 18.15 -9.58
N ARG A 244 -15.47 18.65 -9.85
CA ARG A 244 -14.62 18.11 -10.92
C ARG A 244 -14.19 16.68 -10.61
N HIS A 245 -13.80 16.42 -9.36
CA HIS A 245 -13.44 15.07 -8.87
C HIS A 245 -14.62 14.09 -9.02
N ALA A 246 -15.81 14.49 -8.61
CA ALA A 246 -17.03 13.67 -8.70
C ALA A 246 -17.47 13.37 -10.15
N ASN A 247 -17.04 14.17 -11.12
CA ASN A 247 -17.28 13.91 -12.54
C ASN A 247 -16.22 12.98 -13.16
N GLY A 248 -15.17 12.64 -12.41
CA GLY A 248 -14.14 11.69 -12.82
C GLY A 248 -14.56 10.24 -12.60
N ALA A 249 -13.61 9.32 -12.79
CA ALA A 249 -13.83 7.92 -12.44
C ALA A 249 -13.91 7.76 -10.91
N PRO A 250 -14.80 6.88 -10.39
CA PRO A 250 -14.81 6.55 -8.98
C PRO A 250 -13.51 5.82 -8.58
N PRO A 251 -13.17 5.77 -7.28
CA PRO A 251 -12.10 4.92 -6.78
C PRO A 251 -12.23 3.49 -7.34
N PRO A 252 -11.14 2.88 -7.86
CA PRO A 252 -11.18 1.55 -8.48
C PRO A 252 -11.16 0.43 -7.43
N ASP A 253 -11.96 0.57 -6.36
CA ASP A 253 -11.99 -0.35 -5.23
C ASP A 253 -13.44 -0.64 -4.81
N ASP A 254 -13.85 -1.90 -4.93
CA ASP A 254 -15.21 -2.36 -4.65
C ASP A 254 -15.58 -2.31 -3.16
N ARG A 255 -14.58 -2.16 -2.28
CA ARG A 255 -14.78 -1.96 -0.84
C ARG A 255 -15.26 -0.54 -0.51
N VAL A 256 -15.22 0.38 -1.48
CA VAL A 256 -15.60 1.78 -1.31
C VAL A 256 -17.00 2.03 -1.87
N ASP A 257 -17.95 2.38 -0.99
CA ASP A 257 -19.21 2.97 -1.41
C ASP A 257 -18.96 4.40 -1.94
N HIS A 258 -19.21 4.60 -3.24
CA HIS A 258 -18.90 5.85 -3.91
C HIS A 258 -19.75 7.03 -3.45
N ASP A 259 -21.03 6.80 -3.16
CA ASP A 259 -21.94 7.86 -2.72
C ASP A 259 -21.57 8.32 -1.31
N GLU A 260 -21.28 7.38 -0.41
CA GLU A 260 -20.80 7.69 0.93
C GLU A 260 -19.46 8.43 0.89
N TYR A 261 -18.53 7.97 0.05
CA TYR A 261 -17.23 8.61 -0.15
C TYR A 261 -17.38 10.10 -0.56
N LEU A 262 -18.24 10.39 -1.54
CA LEU A 262 -18.50 11.76 -1.97
C LEU A 262 -19.23 12.59 -0.91
N ASP A 263 -20.14 12.01 -0.14
CA ASP A 263 -20.80 12.70 0.99
C ASP A 263 -19.78 13.11 2.06
N ILE A 264 -18.87 12.20 2.43
CA ILE A 264 -17.77 12.47 3.39
C ILE A 264 -16.89 13.62 2.90
N LEU A 265 -16.48 13.59 1.63
CA LEU A 265 -15.71 14.68 1.03
C LEU A 265 -16.48 16.00 1.01
N GLY A 266 -17.77 15.95 0.69
CA GLY A 266 -18.67 17.11 0.70
C GLY A 266 -18.75 17.80 2.06
N GLU A 267 -18.76 17.04 3.16
CA GLU A 267 -18.63 17.61 4.50
C GLU A 267 -17.22 18.19 4.75
N ALA A 268 -16.18 17.47 4.36
CA ALA A 268 -14.79 17.84 4.63
C ALA A 268 -14.39 19.16 3.96
N VAL A 269 -14.79 19.38 2.70
CA VAL A 269 -14.43 20.60 1.92
C VAL A 269 -15.10 21.87 2.44
N ARG A 270 -16.19 21.76 3.20
CA ARG A 270 -16.94 22.91 3.74
C ARG A 270 -16.42 23.42 5.08
N VAL A 271 -15.62 22.62 5.79
CA VAL A 271 -15.13 22.97 7.12
C VAL A 271 -13.67 23.42 7.10
N ARG A 272 -13.22 24.02 8.21
CA ARG A 272 -11.82 24.41 8.38
C ARG A 272 -10.88 23.21 8.52
N ASN A 273 -11.30 22.16 9.23
CA ASN A 273 -10.51 20.94 9.42
C ASN A 273 -11.28 19.73 8.86
N GLY A 274 -11.17 19.53 7.55
CA GLY A 274 -11.81 18.41 6.86
C GLY A 274 -11.24 17.05 7.25
N TRP A 275 -9.96 16.98 7.62
CA TRP A 275 -9.32 15.74 8.10
C TRP A 275 -10.06 15.12 9.29
N GLN A 276 -10.43 15.94 10.29
CA GLN A 276 -11.22 15.48 11.43
C GLN A 276 -12.64 15.07 11.04
N ARG A 277 -13.23 15.65 9.99
CA ARG A 277 -14.55 15.23 9.49
C ARG A 277 -14.48 13.87 8.83
N ILE A 278 -13.48 13.65 7.99
CA ILE A 278 -13.20 12.35 7.36
C ILE A 278 -13.03 11.28 8.45
N LEU A 279 -12.14 11.52 9.43
CA LEU A 279 -11.93 10.61 10.54
C LEU A 279 -13.23 10.32 11.30
N LYS A 280 -14.01 11.34 11.64
CA LYS A 280 -15.26 11.17 12.40
C LYS A 280 -16.28 10.32 11.65
N ARG A 281 -16.40 10.49 10.32
CA ARG A 281 -17.31 9.72 9.48
C ARG A 281 -16.85 8.27 9.28
N CYS A 282 -15.55 8.02 9.31
CA CYS A 282 -14.96 6.69 9.16
C CYS A 282 -14.70 5.97 10.50
N ALA A 283 -15.00 6.59 11.64
CA ALA A 283 -14.82 5.99 12.96
C ALA A 283 -15.96 5.00 13.28
N PRO A 284 -15.71 3.98 14.13
CA PRO A 284 -16.74 3.01 14.51
C PRO A 284 -17.96 3.70 15.16
N VAL A 285 -19.15 3.25 14.80
CA VAL A 285 -20.39 3.75 15.41
C VAL A 285 -20.40 3.33 16.88
N LYS A 286 -20.31 4.30 17.79
CA LYS A 286 -20.43 4.02 19.23
C LYS A 286 -21.86 3.63 19.55
N HIS A 287 -22.14 2.33 19.64
CA HIS A 287 -23.35 1.85 20.31
C HIS A 287 -23.33 2.36 21.75
N ARG A 288 -24.20 3.34 22.06
CA ARG A 288 -24.52 3.66 23.45
C ARG A 288 -25.11 2.39 24.07
N ARG A 289 -24.42 1.79 25.03
CA ARG A 289 -25.04 0.77 25.89
C ARG A 289 -26.33 1.38 26.47
N PRO A 290 -27.46 0.67 26.46
CA PRO A 290 -28.64 1.12 27.18
C PRO A 290 -28.25 1.37 28.62
N THR A 291 -28.50 2.57 29.12
CA THR A 291 -28.46 2.83 30.56
C THR A 291 -29.53 1.96 31.19
N GLU A 292 -29.12 0.84 31.80
CA GLU A 292 -29.95 0.17 32.78
C GLU A 292 -30.22 1.17 33.91
N ARG A 293 -31.42 1.76 33.87
CA ARG A 293 -31.98 2.46 35.02
C ARG A 293 -32.28 1.39 36.06
N ARG A 294 -31.53 1.39 37.16
CA ARG A 294 -32.00 0.84 38.44
C ARG A 294 -32.71 1.93 39.21
#